data_AF-A0A7W0KLY1-F1
#
_entry.id   AF-A0A7W0KLY1-F1
#
_cell.length_a   1.000
_cell.length_b   1.000
_cell.length_c   1.000
_cell.angle_alpha   90.00
_cell.angle_beta   90.00
_cell.angle_gamma   90.00
#
_symmetry.space_group_name_H-M   'P 1'
#
loop_
_entity.id
_entity.type
_entity.pdbx_description
1 polymer ?
#
loop_
_entity_poly.entity_id
_entity_poly.type
_entity_poly.pdbx_seq_one_letter_code
_entity_poly.pdbx_strand_id
1 'polypeptide(L)' 'DVPATSMESMAMAKELKRRGFSFVGPTTAYALMQATGMVDDHVADCWRAGR' A
#
# COMPACT_ATOMS: atom_id res chain seq x y z
N ASP A 1 2.73 12.90 8.21
CA ASP A 1 2.46 12.80 6.76
C ASP A 1 2.49 11.34 6.36
N VAL A 2 1.56 10.88 5.52
CA VAL A 2 1.49 9.48 5.08
C VAL A 2 2.17 9.36 3.71
N PRO A 3 3.13 8.46 3.51
CA PRO A 3 3.85 8.36 2.24
C PRO A 3 2.95 7.82 1.13
N ALA A 4 3.31 8.10 -0.14
CA ALA A 4 2.60 7.56 -1.30
C ALA A 4 3.11 6.18 -1.75
N THR A 5 4.27 5.74 -1.27
CA THR A 5 4.94 4.48 -1.63
C THR A 5 5.84 3.99 -0.51
N SER A 6 6.15 2.70 -0.49
CA SER A 6 7.19 2.11 0.37
C SER A 6 8.10 1.15 -0.42
N MET A 7 9.19 0.66 0.19
CA MET A 7 10.05 -0.34 -0.44
C MET A 7 9.29 -1.64 -0.73
N GLU A 8 8.40 -2.02 0.18
CA GLU A 8 7.52 -3.19 0.06
C GLU A 8 6.51 -2.99 -1.07
N SER A 9 5.95 -1.80 -1.24
CA SER A 9 5.02 -1.52 -2.34
C SER A 9 5.71 -1.54 -3.71
N MET A 10 6.98 -1.11 -3.78
CA MET A 10 7.81 -1.26 -4.98
C MET A 10 8.08 -2.74 -5.31
N ALA A 11 8.41 -3.54 -4.29
CA ALA A 11 8.62 -4.98 -4.45
C ALA A 11 7.34 -5.70 -4.89
N MET A 12 6.21 -5.38 -4.27
CA MET A 12 4.89 -5.91 -4.64
C MET A 12 4.52 -5.53 -6.07
N ALA A 13 4.64 -4.26 -6.44
CA ALA A 13 4.36 -3.80 -7.81
C ALA A 13 5.22 -4.53 -8.85
N LYS A 14 6.50 -4.76 -8.57
CA LYS A 14 7.40 -5.53 -9.45
C LYS A 14 6.94 -6.98 -9.60
N GLU A 15 6.59 -7.63 -8.49
CA GLU A 15 6.15 -9.03 -8.50
C GLU A 15 4.79 -9.21 -9.18
N LEU A 16 3.83 -8.31 -8.95
CA LEU A 16 2.53 -8.34 -9.62
C LEU A 16 2.68 -8.13 -11.13
N LYS A 17 3.54 -7.20 -11.59
CA LYS A 17 3.86 -7.05 -13.01
C LYS A 17 4.47 -8.32 -13.59
N ARG A 18 5.40 -8.97 -12.88
CA ARG A 18 6.00 -10.25 -13.29
C ARG A 18 4.95 -11.36 -13.45
N ARG A 19 3.88 -11.33 -12.66
CA ARG A 19 2.75 -12.26 -12.73
C ARG A 19 1.71 -11.90 -13.79
N GLY A 20 1.93 -10.84 -14.57
CA GLY A 20 1.04 -10.44 -15.68
C GLY A 20 -0.05 -9.44 -15.31
N PHE A 21 -0.03 -8.87 -14.10
CA PHE A 21 -0.96 -7.81 -13.72
C PHE A 21 -0.55 -6.48 -14.35
N SER A 22 -1.54 -5.69 -14.78
CA SER A 22 -1.39 -4.36 -15.38
C SER A 22 -1.90 -3.28 -14.44
N PHE A 23 -1.44 -2.02 -14.62
CA PHE A 23 -1.82 -0.86 -13.80
C PHE A 23 -1.48 -0.95 -12.29
N VAL A 24 -0.57 -1.84 -11.93
CA VAL A 24 -0.10 -2.04 -10.54
C VAL A 24 1.23 -1.32 -10.29
N GLY A 25 1.22 0.02 -10.35
CA GLY A 25 2.38 0.84 -9.96
C GLY A 25 2.63 0.83 -8.44
N PRO A 26 3.81 1.29 -7.95
CA PRO A 26 4.13 1.30 -6.52
C PRO A 26 3.12 2.06 -5.64
N THR A 27 2.54 3.15 -6.15
CA THR A 27 1.48 3.90 -5.45
C THR A 27 0.18 3.10 -5.35
N THR A 28 -0.25 2.46 -6.44
CA THR A 28 -1.41 1.57 -6.45
C THR A 28 -1.21 0.38 -5.51
N ALA A 29 0.00 -0.21 -5.49
CA ALA A 29 0.35 -1.29 -4.58
C ALA A 29 0.32 -0.83 -3.11
N TYR A 30 0.81 0.38 -2.81
CA TYR A 30 0.77 0.92 -1.46
C TYR A 30 -0.67 1.19 -1.00
N ALA A 31 -1.50 1.77 -1.86
CA ALA A 31 -2.92 1.96 -1.59
C ALA A 31 -3.65 0.64 -1.34
N LEU A 32 -3.31 -0.43 -2.08
CA LEU A 32 -3.83 -1.77 -1.82
C LEU A 32 -3.41 -2.29 -0.45
N MET A 33 -2.14 -2.11 -0.07
CA MET A 33 -1.62 -2.51 1.24
C MET A 33 -2.38 -1.80 2.38
N GLN A 34 -2.64 -0.50 2.24
CA GLN A 34 -3.46 0.27 3.19
C GLN A 34 -4.90 -0.24 3.23
N ALA A 35 -5.55 -0.40 2.07
CA ALA A 35 -6.96 -0.80 1.98
C ALA A 35 -7.24 -2.22 2.49
N THR A 36 -6.25 -3.11 2.42
CA THR A 36 -6.36 -4.50 2.88
C THR A 36 -5.81 -4.73 4.29
N GLY A 37 -5.32 -3.69 4.95
CA GLY A 37 -4.80 -3.77 6.32
C GLY A 37 -3.41 -4.41 6.43
N MET A 38 -2.64 -4.49 5.34
CA MET A 38 -1.22 -4.86 5.42
C MET A 38 -0.38 -3.74 6.06
N VAL A 39 -0.85 -2.49 5.96
CA VAL A 39 -0.30 -1.32 6.64
C VAL A 39 -1.47 -0.55 7.28
N ASP A 40 -1.32 -0.19 8.56
CA ASP A 40 -2.23 0.72 9.24
C ASP A 40 -1.63 2.13 9.22
N ASP A 41 -2.08 2.94 8.26
CA ASP A 41 -1.72 4.35 8.13
C ASP A 41 -2.86 5.28 8.59
N HIS A 42 -3.79 4.80 9.41
CA HIS A 42 -4.78 5.69 10.00
C HIS A 42 -4.06 6.79 10.82
N VAL A 43 -4.39 8.05 10.52
CA VAL A 43 -3.85 9.21 11.24
C VAL A 43 -4.28 9.18 12.71
N ALA A 44 -3.48 9.80 13.59
CA ALA A 44 -3.61 9.67 15.04
C ALA A 44 -4.98 10.12 15.61
N ASP A 45 -5.67 11.04 14.91
CA ASP A 45 -7.00 11.53 15.25
C ASP A 45 -8.14 10.71 14.60
N CYS A 46 -7.80 9.70 13.79
CA CYS A 46 -8.78 8.77 13.24
C CYS A 46 -9.33 7.84 14.33
N TRP A 47 -10.65 7.79 14.47
CA TRP A 47 -11.34 6.93 15.44
C TRP A 47 -11.09 5.42 15.26
N ARG A 48 -10.46 5.00 14.15
CA ARG A 48 -10.07 3.61 13.86
C ARG A 48 -8.61 3.28 14.12
N ALA A 49 -7.74 4.26 14.37
CA ALA A 49 -6.30 4.00 14.54
C ALA A 49 -6.03 3.01 15.69
N GLY A 50 -5.25 1.95 15.44
CA GLY A 50 -4.81 0.99 16.45
C GLY A 50 -5.88 0.03 16.98
N ARG A 51 -6.95 -0.23 16.21
CA ARG A 51 -7.98 -1.24 16.52
C ARG A 51 -7.84 -2.51 15.69
#